data_AF-A0A0Q7FLC6-F1
#
_entry.id   AF-A0A0Q7FLC6-F1
#
_cell.length_a   1.000
_cell.length_b   1.000
_cell.length_c   1.000
_cell.angle_alpha   90.00
_cell.angle_beta   90.00
_cell.angle_gamma   90.00
#
_symmetry.space_group_name_H-M   'P 1'
#
loop_
_entity.id
_entity.type
_entity.pdbx_description
1 polymer ?
#
loop_
_entity_poly.entity_id
_entity_poly.type
_entity_poly.pdbx_seq_one_letter_code
_entity_poly.pdbx_strand_id
1 'polypeptide(L)'
;MKKFYSFFLLLVITASFAQIPSGYYNTATGTGYTLKTQLYNIIKGHTDNGYAGLYTTYQTSDVDNFYENDGTVLDMYSENPSGTDPYNYSTGTTQRCGSYSVEGDCYNREHIIPQSVFNEQSPMVADAHFITPTDGKVNGIRSNYPHGTVSSATYTSQNGSKLGSSSVSGYSGTVFEPVNDFKGDIARMYFYFATRYENTVAGYSYPMFDGSGNKVFTTAFLNVLLAWNTQDPVSAREIARNNAIYARQNNRNPYIDHPEYVNQIWGGTPSGDTQAPTTPTSLASTSKTATSITVAWTGSTDNVGVTGYDVYANSVLKTTVSGVTATITGLTASTSYSIYVKAKDAAGNTSASSNTIAVTTNSSGTGTATDLLFSEYIEGSSNNKALEIANNTGSSVSLSAYTIKKQTNGAGSWSTGLALSGTLTTGSKFVIVNSSISSSCFSTSSANISTSGTELMFNGNDALGLFKNGILIDIIGTFNGGTANFAIDVTLRRKSTVTSPSTTFNLSSQWDSYTTDTCNNLASKMAQPVEEEEIVQLSDEIVLYPNPSDGNFYVGFSTLDEPYSIEIISFAGQKVFEKENSTDPAISVSHLAKGIYLVKITKDSKTTIKNIIIK
;
A
#
# COMPACT_ATOMS: atom_id res chain seq x y z
N MET A 1 5.43 66.54 58.95
CA MET A 1 4.83 65.27 59.40
C MET A 1 5.02 64.24 58.30
N LYS A 2 5.71 63.14 58.61
CA LYS A 2 6.18 62.13 57.65
C LYS A 2 5.01 61.29 57.15
N LYS A 3 4.88 61.13 55.83
CA LYS A 3 3.90 60.23 55.20
C LYS A 3 4.49 58.82 55.16
N PHE A 4 3.84 57.88 55.82
CA PHE A 4 4.11 56.45 55.71
C PHE A 4 3.54 55.94 54.38
N TYR A 5 4.38 55.33 53.56
CA TYR A 5 3.96 54.49 52.43
C TYR A 5 4.18 53.04 52.85
N SER A 6 3.09 52.29 53.05
CA SER A 6 3.15 50.83 53.18
C SER A 6 3.32 50.23 51.79
N PHE A 7 4.42 49.51 51.61
CA PHE A 7 4.68 48.69 50.42
C PHE A 7 4.08 47.31 50.66
N PHE A 8 3.00 46.95 49.96
CA PHE A 8 2.48 45.59 49.93
C PHE A 8 3.23 44.83 48.83
N LEU A 9 4.17 43.96 49.21
CA LEU A 9 4.84 43.06 48.28
C LEU A 9 3.94 41.82 48.09
N LEU A 10 3.22 41.78 46.98
CA LEU A 10 2.44 40.61 46.58
C LEU A 10 3.42 39.58 45.98
N LEU A 11 3.86 38.61 46.80
CA LEU A 11 4.64 37.46 46.32
C LEU A 11 3.69 36.49 45.61
N VAL A 12 3.55 36.62 44.29
CA VAL A 12 2.85 35.63 43.46
C VAL A 12 3.76 34.42 43.34
N ILE A 13 3.53 33.40 44.18
CA ILE A 13 4.12 32.07 43.99
C ILE A 13 3.33 31.42 42.85
N THR A 14 3.85 31.53 41.62
CA THR A 14 3.38 30.67 40.53
C THR A 14 3.87 29.26 40.84
N ALA A 15 2.98 28.35 41.21
CA ALA A 15 3.26 26.93 41.20
C ALA A 15 3.65 26.55 39.77
N SER A 16 4.95 26.33 39.55
CA SER A 16 5.47 25.83 38.29
C SER A 16 5.02 24.38 38.14
N PHE A 17 3.86 24.16 37.51
CA PHE A 17 3.53 22.87 36.95
C PHE A 17 4.68 22.52 36.00
N ALA A 18 5.42 21.45 36.30
CA ALA A 18 6.44 20.99 35.37
C ALA A 18 5.74 20.71 34.03
N GLN A 19 6.11 21.45 32.99
CA GLN A 19 5.57 21.25 31.66
C GLN A 19 6.43 20.22 30.93
N ILE A 20 5.88 19.63 29.87
CA ILE A 20 6.64 18.84 28.90
C ILE A 20 7.88 19.66 28.51
N PRO A 21 9.11 19.12 28.63
CA PRO A 21 10.30 19.87 28.28
C PRO A 21 10.20 20.39 26.84
N SER A 22 10.63 21.63 26.61
CA SER A 22 10.55 22.23 25.29
C SER A 22 11.27 21.36 24.26
N GLY A 23 10.56 21.00 23.19
CA GLY A 23 11.10 20.17 22.11
C GLY A 23 11.19 18.67 22.39
N TYR A 24 10.69 18.18 23.53
CA TYR A 24 10.79 16.77 23.93
C TYR A 24 10.23 15.79 22.89
N TYR A 25 9.16 16.17 22.17
CA TYR A 25 8.51 15.35 21.13
C TYR A 25 8.78 15.82 19.68
N ASN A 26 9.76 16.71 19.44
CA ASN A 26 9.99 17.28 18.10
C ASN A 26 10.26 16.26 16.99
N THR A 27 10.76 15.07 17.33
CA THR A 27 11.04 13.99 16.38
C THR A 27 9.86 13.02 16.17
N ALA A 28 8.75 13.21 16.87
CA ALA A 28 7.55 12.38 16.77
C ALA A 28 6.58 12.94 15.71
N THR A 29 6.96 12.84 14.43
CA THR A 29 6.24 13.44 13.30
C THR A 29 5.51 12.43 12.41
N GLY A 30 5.65 11.14 12.69
CA GLY A 30 5.07 10.05 11.90
C GLY A 30 3.61 9.76 12.27
N THR A 31 3.09 8.67 11.74
CA THR A 31 1.77 8.10 12.09
C THR A 31 1.86 6.59 12.28
N GLY A 32 0.84 5.97 12.87
CA GLY A 32 0.80 4.52 13.09
C GLY A 32 2.03 4.00 13.84
N TYR A 33 2.53 2.83 13.42
CA TYR A 33 3.73 2.26 14.05
C TYR A 33 5.02 3.05 13.75
N THR A 34 5.06 3.91 12.72
CA THR A 34 6.20 4.81 12.54
C THR A 34 6.26 5.83 13.68
N LEU A 35 5.12 6.40 14.08
CA LEU A 35 5.05 7.28 15.25
C LEU A 35 5.45 6.53 16.53
N LYS A 36 4.97 5.30 16.71
CA LYS A 36 5.36 4.45 17.83
C LYS A 36 6.89 4.29 17.93
N THR A 37 7.56 3.93 16.82
CA THR A 37 9.01 3.77 16.80
C THR A 37 9.75 5.10 17.08
N GLN A 38 9.22 6.24 16.65
CA GLN A 38 9.79 7.54 16.99
C GLN A 38 9.65 7.84 18.49
N LEU A 39 8.48 7.58 19.08
CA LEU A 39 8.27 7.71 20.53
C LEU A 39 9.16 6.76 21.32
N TYR A 40 9.31 5.50 20.88
CA TYR A 40 10.29 4.57 21.44
C TYR A 40 11.68 5.21 21.49
N ASN A 41 12.16 5.79 20.38
CA ASN A 41 13.48 6.42 20.35
C ASN A 41 13.63 7.61 21.31
N ILE A 42 12.54 8.34 21.59
CA ILE A 42 12.51 9.43 22.58
C ILE A 42 12.59 8.86 24.01
N ILE A 43 11.81 7.82 24.32
CA ILE A 43 11.60 7.37 25.71
C ILE A 43 12.44 6.13 26.11
N LYS A 44 13.15 5.50 25.18
CA LYS A 44 13.95 4.27 25.41
C LYS A 44 15.10 4.45 26.39
N GLY A 45 15.56 5.67 26.62
CA GLY A 45 16.53 5.99 27.66
C GLY A 45 15.80 6.49 28.90
N HIS A 46 16.03 5.86 30.04
CA HIS A 46 15.55 6.37 31.33
C HIS A 46 16.56 6.04 32.44
N THR A 47 16.52 6.81 33.52
CA THR A 47 17.30 6.58 34.73
C THR A 47 16.66 5.47 35.57
N ASP A 48 17.25 4.28 35.55
CA ASP A 48 16.86 3.18 36.43
C ASP A 48 17.29 3.52 37.87
N ASN A 49 16.30 3.80 38.74
CA ASN A 49 16.52 4.11 40.15
C ASN A 49 16.52 2.86 41.04
N GLY A 50 16.46 1.67 40.42
CA GLY A 50 16.39 0.38 41.09
C GLY A 50 15.01 0.09 41.68
N TYR A 51 14.77 -1.19 41.97
CA TYR A 51 13.47 -1.67 42.44
C TYR A 51 13.02 -1.06 43.79
N ALA A 52 13.98 -0.75 44.67
CA ALA A 52 13.71 -0.03 45.92
C ALA A 52 13.46 1.47 45.70
N GLY A 53 13.99 2.05 44.62
CA GLY A 53 13.86 3.46 44.27
C GLY A 53 12.42 3.88 43.96
N LEU A 54 11.57 2.94 43.51
CA LEU A 54 10.13 3.14 43.28
C LEU A 54 9.43 3.75 44.50
N TYR A 55 9.72 3.25 45.71
CA TYR A 55 9.12 3.79 46.92
C TYR A 55 9.51 5.23 47.23
N THR A 56 10.67 5.68 46.73
CA THR A 56 11.05 7.09 46.82
C THR A 56 10.35 7.90 45.73
N THR A 57 10.02 7.29 44.59
CA THR A 57 9.26 7.94 43.51
C THR A 57 7.82 8.21 43.96
N TYR A 58 7.17 7.23 44.59
CA TYR A 58 5.79 7.31 45.07
C TYR A 58 5.53 8.44 46.06
N GLN A 59 6.54 8.88 46.81
CA GLN A 59 6.45 10.06 47.69
C GLN A 59 6.14 11.37 46.95
N THR A 60 6.25 11.35 45.62
CA THR A 60 5.95 12.50 44.75
C THR A 60 4.99 12.16 43.62
N SER A 61 4.96 10.92 43.13
CA SER A 61 4.18 10.52 41.95
C SER A 61 2.80 9.96 42.26
N ASP A 62 2.61 9.37 43.44
CA ASP A 62 1.41 8.60 43.78
C ASP A 62 0.90 9.02 45.18
N VAL A 63 0.96 10.33 45.45
CA VAL A 63 0.35 10.95 46.64
C VAL A 63 -1.04 11.41 46.28
N ASP A 64 -2.05 11.04 47.07
CA ASP A 64 -3.41 11.50 46.84
C ASP A 64 -3.54 12.99 47.21
N ASN A 65 -3.57 13.78 46.15
CA ASN A 65 -3.89 15.21 46.19
C ASN A 65 -5.11 15.53 45.30
N PHE A 66 -5.88 14.51 44.91
CA PHE A 66 -6.86 14.62 43.83
C PHE A 66 -8.26 14.21 44.25
N TYR A 67 -8.38 13.17 45.08
CA TYR A 67 -9.66 12.72 45.61
C TYR A 67 -9.90 13.34 47.00
N GLU A 68 -9.76 12.59 48.09
CA GLU A 68 -9.87 13.11 49.45
C GLU A 68 -8.77 14.15 49.76
N ASN A 69 -7.67 14.14 49.00
CA ASN A 69 -6.56 15.08 49.12
C ASN A 69 -5.99 15.08 50.55
N ASP A 70 -5.79 13.87 51.07
CA ASP A 70 -5.35 13.61 52.44
C ASP A 70 -3.84 13.34 52.55
N GLY A 71 -3.13 13.34 51.42
CA GLY A 71 -1.68 13.12 51.35
C GLY A 71 -1.26 11.66 51.55
N THR A 72 -2.21 10.72 51.49
CA THR A 72 -1.92 9.28 51.55
C THR A 72 -1.44 8.76 50.19
N VAL A 73 -1.11 7.47 50.13
CA VAL A 73 -0.75 6.79 48.88
C VAL A 73 -1.99 6.64 48.03
N LEU A 74 -1.98 7.19 46.82
CA LEU A 74 -3.05 7.02 45.85
C LEU A 74 -2.96 5.63 45.22
N ASP A 75 -3.75 4.71 45.78
CA ASP A 75 -3.79 3.30 45.42
C ASP A 75 -5.01 3.00 44.57
N MET A 76 -4.81 2.74 43.27
CA MET A 76 -5.90 2.45 42.32
C MET A 76 -6.77 1.21 42.67
N TYR A 77 -6.36 0.37 43.61
CA TYR A 77 -7.08 -0.81 44.07
C TYR A 77 -7.82 -0.62 45.41
N SER A 78 -7.59 0.47 46.14
CA SER A 78 -8.34 0.85 47.34
C SER A 78 -9.12 2.15 47.17
N GLU A 79 -8.63 3.04 46.31
CA GLU A 79 -9.18 4.38 46.08
C GLU A 79 -10.65 4.31 45.69
N ASN A 80 -11.47 5.11 46.36
CA ASN A 80 -12.88 5.31 46.09
C ASN A 80 -13.10 6.75 45.56
N PRO A 81 -13.15 6.93 44.22
CA PRO A 81 -13.30 8.24 43.59
C PRO A 81 -14.53 9.08 44.01
N SER A 82 -15.49 8.45 44.69
CA SER A 82 -16.77 9.06 45.07
C SER A 82 -16.96 9.30 46.57
N GLY A 83 -15.95 9.01 47.40
CA GLY A 83 -15.97 9.28 48.83
C GLY A 83 -14.91 8.46 49.55
N THR A 84 -14.91 8.50 50.89
CA THR A 84 -13.80 7.98 51.69
C THR A 84 -13.37 6.56 51.33
N ASP A 85 -12.07 6.42 51.17
CA ASP A 85 -11.38 5.16 51.01
C ASP A 85 -11.67 4.15 52.15
N PRO A 86 -11.72 2.86 51.83
CA PRO A 86 -11.90 1.81 52.82
C PRO A 86 -10.70 1.71 53.79
N TYR A 87 -9.51 2.09 53.32
CA TYR A 87 -8.26 2.11 54.07
C TYR A 87 -7.19 2.88 53.27
N ASN A 88 -6.25 3.52 53.97
CA ASN A 88 -5.26 4.41 53.35
C ASN A 88 -3.86 4.13 53.91
N TYR A 89 -2.83 4.43 53.14
CA TYR A 89 -1.43 4.26 53.57
C TYR A 89 -0.68 5.58 53.56
N SER A 90 0.13 5.83 54.58
CA SER A 90 1.17 6.86 54.45
C SER A 90 2.25 6.39 53.47
N THR A 91 2.90 7.34 52.81
CA THR A 91 4.08 7.06 51.97
C THR A 91 5.32 6.65 52.80
N GLY A 92 5.19 6.52 54.11
CA GLY A 92 6.24 6.09 55.03
C GLY A 92 6.68 4.63 54.82
N THR A 93 7.75 4.22 55.50
CA THR A 93 8.35 2.89 55.30
C THR A 93 7.62 1.75 56.00
N THR A 94 6.78 2.06 57.00
CA THR A 94 6.16 1.06 57.90
C THR A 94 4.93 0.37 57.31
N GLN A 95 4.30 0.96 56.30
CA GLN A 95 3.07 0.45 55.66
C GLN A 95 3.35 -0.23 54.31
N ARG A 96 4.61 -0.55 54.04
CA ARG A 96 5.06 -1.30 52.85
C ARG A 96 5.34 -2.74 53.23
N CYS A 97 4.81 -3.72 52.51
CA CYS A 97 5.12 -5.12 52.81
C CYS A 97 5.00 -6.05 51.59
N GLY A 98 5.49 -7.29 51.76
CA GLY A 98 5.34 -8.39 50.79
C GLY A 98 4.51 -9.56 51.35
N SER A 99 3.84 -9.38 52.48
CA SER A 99 3.04 -10.42 53.13
C SER A 99 1.79 -9.81 53.76
N TYR A 100 0.63 -10.24 53.29
CA TYR A 100 -0.68 -9.66 53.60
C TYR A 100 -1.72 -10.79 53.71
N SER A 101 -2.65 -10.65 54.65
CA SER A 101 -3.75 -11.59 54.87
C SER A 101 -5.08 -11.02 54.40
N VAL A 102 -5.30 -9.73 54.67
CA VAL A 102 -6.52 -8.98 54.33
C VAL A 102 -6.18 -7.67 53.60
N GLU A 103 -7.18 -7.09 52.94
CA GLU A 103 -7.08 -5.73 52.40
C GLU A 103 -6.83 -4.72 53.53
N GLY A 104 -5.99 -3.71 53.28
CA GLY A 104 -5.63 -2.69 54.26
C GLY A 104 -4.39 -3.01 55.11
N ASP A 105 -3.79 -4.20 54.97
CA ASP A 105 -2.60 -4.57 55.75
C ASP A 105 -1.38 -3.69 55.42
N CYS A 106 -1.11 -3.51 54.13
CA CYS A 106 0.02 -2.74 53.61
C CYS A 106 -0.16 -2.50 52.10
N TYR A 107 0.62 -1.57 51.54
CA TYR A 107 0.76 -1.46 50.08
C TYR A 107 2.05 -2.12 49.58
N ASN A 108 2.02 -2.55 48.32
CA ASN A 108 3.14 -3.12 47.58
C ASN A 108 3.24 -2.48 46.19
N ARG A 109 4.26 -2.88 45.41
CA ARG A 109 4.47 -2.44 44.02
C ARG A 109 3.71 -3.39 43.10
N GLU A 110 2.81 -2.82 42.32
CA GLU A 110 1.98 -3.52 41.36
C GLU A 110 2.50 -3.25 39.96
N HIS A 111 2.97 -4.31 39.30
CA HIS A 111 3.42 -4.25 37.91
C HIS A 111 2.25 -4.53 37.00
N ILE A 112 1.73 -3.49 36.34
CA ILE A 112 0.59 -3.63 35.42
C ILE A 112 0.85 -4.69 34.35
N ILE A 113 2.10 -4.77 33.86
CA ILE A 113 2.61 -5.95 33.14
C ILE A 113 3.38 -6.81 34.16
N PRO A 114 2.92 -8.02 34.52
CA PRO A 114 3.50 -8.80 35.61
C PRO A 114 5.00 -9.08 35.40
N GLN A 115 5.79 -9.07 36.48
CA GLN A 115 7.25 -9.27 36.42
C GLN A 115 7.66 -10.61 35.76
N SER A 116 6.81 -11.63 35.88
CA SER A 116 7.01 -12.95 35.27
C SER A 116 7.00 -12.92 33.73
N VAL A 117 6.42 -11.88 33.11
CA VAL A 117 6.38 -11.71 31.65
C VAL A 117 7.76 -11.41 31.07
N PHE A 118 8.61 -10.74 31.84
CA PHE A 118 9.94 -10.30 31.42
C PHE A 118 11.06 -10.81 32.34
N ASN A 119 10.80 -11.87 33.13
CA ASN A 119 11.77 -12.52 34.02
C ASN A 119 12.48 -11.55 34.99
N GLU A 120 11.73 -10.59 35.54
CA GLU A 120 12.23 -9.59 36.51
C GLU A 120 13.43 -8.77 36.00
N GLN A 121 13.64 -8.72 34.68
CA GLN A 121 14.81 -8.04 34.11
C GLN A 121 14.74 -6.52 34.26
N SER A 122 15.89 -5.92 34.52
CA SER A 122 16.09 -4.46 34.39
C SER A 122 16.11 -4.06 32.90
N PRO A 123 15.56 -2.89 32.55
CA PRO A 123 15.03 -1.87 33.46
C PRO A 123 13.53 -1.98 33.77
N MET A 124 12.82 -2.95 33.16
CA MET A 124 11.36 -3.09 33.32
C MET A 124 10.93 -3.26 34.77
N VAL A 125 11.69 -4.02 35.55
CA VAL A 125 11.36 -4.32 36.96
C VAL A 125 11.22 -3.08 37.85
N ALA A 126 11.79 -1.93 37.45
CA ALA A 126 11.88 -0.71 38.24
C ALA A 126 11.32 0.55 37.55
N ASP A 127 10.61 0.40 36.43
CA ASP A 127 10.07 1.54 35.66
C ASP A 127 8.69 1.99 36.19
N ALA A 128 8.66 3.11 36.90
CA ALA A 128 7.46 3.64 37.57
C ALA A 128 6.33 4.00 36.61
N HIS A 129 6.57 4.16 35.30
CA HIS A 129 5.49 4.50 34.36
C HIS A 129 4.43 3.41 34.23
N PHE A 130 4.74 2.15 34.56
CA PHE A 130 3.75 1.06 34.62
C PHE A 130 3.73 0.30 35.96
N ILE A 131 4.41 0.82 36.97
CA ILE A 131 4.45 0.25 38.32
C ILE A 131 3.87 1.27 39.29
N THR A 132 2.79 0.89 39.96
CA THR A 132 2.04 1.74 40.90
C THR A 132 2.12 1.17 42.32
N PRO A 133 2.01 1.98 43.38
CA PRO A 133 1.70 1.43 44.70
C PRO A 133 0.23 0.98 44.73
N THR A 134 -0.03 -0.22 45.24
CA THR A 134 -1.40 -0.69 45.52
C THR A 134 -1.48 -1.61 46.73
N ASP A 135 -2.67 -1.84 47.26
CA ASP A 135 -2.94 -2.77 48.36
C ASP A 135 -2.33 -4.13 48.05
N GLY A 136 -1.56 -4.63 49.02
CA GLY A 136 -0.84 -5.88 48.87
C GLY A 136 -1.79 -7.05 48.60
N LYS A 137 -2.94 -7.10 49.28
CA LYS A 137 -3.90 -8.21 49.13
C LYS A 137 -4.56 -8.20 47.76
N VAL A 138 -5.03 -7.06 47.27
CA VAL A 138 -5.65 -6.95 45.94
C VAL A 138 -4.63 -7.24 44.85
N ASN A 139 -3.40 -6.70 44.95
CA ASN A 139 -2.27 -7.04 44.09
C ASN A 139 -2.02 -8.56 44.07
N GLY A 140 -1.92 -9.19 45.24
CA GLY A 140 -1.73 -10.64 45.36
C GLY A 140 -2.88 -11.47 44.76
N ILE A 141 -4.12 -10.99 44.85
CA ILE A 141 -5.28 -11.62 44.21
C ILE A 141 -5.22 -11.47 42.68
N ARG A 142 -4.82 -10.29 42.20
CA ARG A 142 -4.64 -10.01 40.76
C ARG A 142 -3.57 -10.91 40.15
N SER A 143 -2.51 -11.25 40.91
CA SER A 143 -1.48 -12.21 40.48
C SER A 143 -0.89 -11.82 39.10
N ASN A 144 -0.70 -12.76 38.20
CA ASN A 144 -0.30 -12.50 36.81
C ASN A 144 -1.48 -12.42 35.83
N TYR A 145 -2.72 -12.35 36.32
CA TYR A 145 -3.89 -12.31 35.46
C TYR A 145 -3.92 -11.00 34.65
N PRO A 146 -4.28 -11.07 33.36
CA PRO A 146 -4.43 -9.88 32.54
C PRO A 146 -5.58 -9.01 33.00
N HIS A 147 -5.45 -7.72 32.74
CA HIS A 147 -6.56 -6.81 32.89
C HIS A 147 -7.63 -7.11 31.83
N GLY A 148 -8.90 -6.88 32.15
CA GLY A 148 -10.01 -7.07 31.24
C GLY A 148 -11.35 -6.95 31.94
N THR A 149 -12.45 -6.93 31.18
CA THR A 149 -13.80 -6.83 31.75
C THR A 149 -14.26 -8.20 32.27
N VAL A 150 -14.77 -8.25 33.51
CA VAL A 150 -15.22 -9.47 34.17
C VAL A 150 -16.69 -9.76 33.84
N SER A 151 -16.98 -10.97 33.33
CA SER A 151 -18.36 -11.46 33.13
C SER A 151 -18.98 -12.01 34.41
N SER A 152 -18.21 -12.77 35.20
CA SER A 152 -18.63 -13.36 36.46
C SER A 152 -17.50 -13.25 37.48
N ALA A 153 -17.73 -12.48 38.54
CA ALA A 153 -16.73 -12.21 39.56
C ALA A 153 -16.60 -13.40 40.53
N THR A 154 -15.37 -13.83 40.77
CA THR A 154 -14.99 -14.76 41.84
C THR A 154 -14.46 -14.02 43.07
N TYR A 155 -14.08 -12.75 42.92
CA TYR A 155 -13.70 -11.84 43.99
C TYR A 155 -14.03 -10.40 43.61
N THR A 156 -14.35 -9.57 44.61
CA THR A 156 -14.55 -8.12 44.50
C THR A 156 -13.82 -7.46 45.68
N SER A 157 -12.93 -6.50 45.42
CA SER A 157 -12.24 -5.72 46.46
C SER A 157 -13.20 -4.71 47.11
N GLN A 158 -12.76 -4.09 48.21
CA GLN A 158 -13.57 -3.08 48.90
C GLN A 158 -13.85 -1.85 48.04
N ASN A 159 -12.94 -1.49 47.12
CA ASN A 159 -13.18 -0.40 46.17
C ASN A 159 -14.05 -0.81 44.97
N GLY A 160 -14.30 -2.11 44.77
CA GLY A 160 -15.16 -2.63 43.70
C GLY A 160 -14.42 -3.18 42.48
N SER A 161 -13.09 -3.23 42.50
CA SER A 161 -12.30 -3.98 41.51
C SER A 161 -12.62 -5.48 41.59
N LYS A 162 -12.57 -6.19 40.46
CA LYS A 162 -13.06 -7.58 40.36
C LYS A 162 -12.01 -8.51 39.78
N LEU A 163 -11.97 -9.74 40.28
CA LEU A 163 -11.33 -10.86 39.60
C LEU A 163 -12.40 -11.84 39.17
N GLY A 164 -12.31 -12.38 37.96
CA GLY A 164 -13.31 -13.35 37.49
C GLY A 164 -13.10 -13.83 36.07
N SER A 165 -14.10 -14.54 35.54
CA SER A 165 -14.09 -14.98 34.14
C SER A 165 -14.14 -13.78 33.20
N SER A 166 -13.36 -13.83 32.13
CA SER A 166 -13.34 -12.80 31.09
C SER A 166 -14.70 -12.66 30.38
N SER A 167 -15.05 -11.43 30.02
CA SER A 167 -16.06 -11.09 29.00
C SER A 167 -15.43 -10.62 27.68
N VAL A 168 -14.10 -10.55 27.62
CA VAL A 168 -13.35 -10.11 26.44
C VAL A 168 -13.47 -11.16 25.34
N SER A 169 -14.07 -10.79 24.21
CA SER A 169 -14.22 -11.66 23.04
C SER A 169 -12.87 -12.19 22.58
N GLY A 170 -12.72 -13.51 22.41
CA GLY A 170 -11.46 -14.15 22.04
C GLY A 170 -10.52 -14.49 23.20
N TYR A 171 -10.88 -14.18 24.45
CA TYR A 171 -10.16 -14.62 25.64
C TYR A 171 -11.12 -15.17 26.72
N SER A 172 -10.99 -16.45 27.06
CA SER A 172 -11.85 -17.15 28.02
C SER A 172 -11.20 -17.39 29.41
N GLY A 173 -10.01 -16.83 29.65
CA GLY A 173 -9.30 -16.97 30.92
C GLY A 173 -9.84 -16.06 32.03
N THR A 174 -9.16 -16.09 33.17
CA THR A 174 -9.41 -15.18 34.30
C THR A 174 -8.81 -13.81 34.01
N VAL A 175 -9.55 -12.74 34.30
CA VAL A 175 -9.10 -11.34 34.18
C VAL A 175 -9.34 -10.57 35.47
N PHE A 176 -8.61 -9.48 35.64
CA PHE A 176 -8.82 -8.48 36.68
C PHE A 176 -9.40 -7.19 36.08
N GLU A 177 -10.50 -6.70 36.63
CA GLU A 177 -11.16 -5.46 36.22
C GLU A 177 -11.01 -4.39 37.32
N PRO A 178 -10.27 -3.30 37.08
CA PRO A 178 -10.23 -2.18 38.01
C PRO A 178 -11.55 -1.39 37.97
N VAL A 179 -11.76 -0.51 38.95
CA VAL A 179 -12.85 0.48 38.90
C VAL A 179 -12.70 1.42 37.71
N ASN A 180 -13.80 2.05 37.28
CA ASN A 180 -13.84 2.78 36.02
C ASN A 180 -12.86 3.96 35.94
N ASP A 181 -12.65 4.67 37.04
CA ASP A 181 -11.76 5.85 37.14
C ASP A 181 -10.26 5.56 36.96
N PHE A 182 -9.86 4.29 36.84
CA PHE A 182 -8.45 3.91 36.60
C PHE A 182 -8.25 3.05 35.34
N LYS A 183 -9.31 2.82 34.57
CA LYS A 183 -9.25 1.99 33.37
C LYS A 183 -8.36 2.62 32.30
N GLY A 184 -8.47 3.92 32.11
CA GLY A 184 -7.68 4.71 31.18
C GLY A 184 -6.22 4.79 31.59
N ASP A 185 -5.97 5.00 32.88
CA ASP A 185 -4.61 5.00 33.46
C ASP A 185 -3.90 3.70 33.12
N ILE A 186 -4.53 2.56 33.46
CA ILE A 186 -3.99 1.23 33.16
C ILE A 186 -3.80 1.03 31.65
N ALA A 187 -4.72 1.51 30.81
CA ALA A 187 -4.58 1.42 29.36
C ALA A 187 -3.34 2.17 28.85
N ARG A 188 -3.12 3.40 29.33
CA ARG A 188 -1.95 4.22 28.97
C ARG A 188 -0.65 3.64 29.52
N MET A 189 -0.67 2.89 30.63
CA MET A 189 0.48 2.12 31.12
C MET A 189 0.83 0.95 30.18
N TYR A 190 -0.17 0.24 29.65
CA TYR A 190 0.04 -0.79 28.62
C TYR A 190 0.63 -0.20 27.33
N PHE A 191 0.04 0.88 26.78
CA PHE A 191 0.55 1.54 25.58
C PHE A 191 1.98 2.05 25.77
N TYR A 192 2.28 2.62 26.94
CA TYR A 192 3.64 3.00 27.32
C TYR A 192 4.59 1.80 27.28
N PHE A 193 4.26 0.69 27.95
CA PHE A 193 5.12 -0.49 28.00
C PHE A 193 5.41 -1.03 26.59
N ALA A 194 4.38 -1.19 25.76
CA ALA A 194 4.51 -1.66 24.39
C ALA A 194 5.38 -0.75 23.51
N THR A 195 5.42 0.55 23.81
CA THR A 195 6.24 1.55 23.10
C THR A 195 7.66 1.57 23.64
N ARG A 196 7.81 1.68 24.96
CA ARG A 196 9.10 1.79 25.63
C ARG A 196 9.98 0.57 25.37
N TYR A 197 9.38 -0.62 25.31
CA TYR A 197 10.09 -1.89 25.15
C TYR A 197 9.90 -2.49 23.75
N GLU A 198 9.65 -1.66 22.73
CA GLU A 198 9.39 -2.09 21.35
C GLU A 198 10.41 -3.10 20.80
N ASN A 199 11.68 -2.96 21.16
CA ASN A 199 12.76 -3.84 20.69
C ASN A 199 12.82 -5.22 21.37
N THR A 200 12.13 -5.42 22.49
CA THR A 200 12.17 -6.69 23.25
C THR A 200 10.81 -7.33 23.45
N VAL A 201 9.72 -6.56 23.35
CA VAL A 201 8.36 -6.99 23.69
C VAL A 201 7.85 -8.18 22.87
N ALA A 202 8.33 -8.34 21.64
CA ALA A 202 8.02 -9.50 20.79
C ALA A 202 8.45 -10.84 21.41
N GLY A 203 9.47 -10.84 22.28
CA GLY A 203 9.97 -12.02 22.96
C GLY A 203 9.24 -12.38 24.26
N TYR A 204 8.28 -11.56 24.70
CA TYR A 204 7.56 -11.78 25.95
C TYR A 204 6.26 -12.55 25.73
N SER A 205 6.10 -13.64 26.49
CA SER A 205 4.90 -14.47 26.43
C SER A 205 3.89 -14.01 27.48
N TYR A 206 2.79 -13.43 27.02
CA TYR A 206 1.67 -13.02 27.86
C TYR A 206 0.35 -13.22 27.10
N PRO A 207 -0.75 -13.67 27.73
CA PRO A 207 -1.99 -14.01 27.00
C PRO A 207 -2.56 -12.87 26.14
N MET A 208 -2.25 -11.63 26.53
CA MET A 208 -2.72 -10.44 25.84
C MET A 208 -1.77 -9.93 24.76
N PHE A 209 -0.60 -10.56 24.61
CA PHE A 209 0.37 -10.20 23.58
C PHE A 209 0.26 -11.11 22.35
N ASP A 210 0.46 -10.56 21.16
CA ASP A 210 0.37 -11.26 19.87
C ASP A 210 1.74 -11.72 19.33
N GLY A 211 2.81 -11.46 20.07
CA GLY A 211 4.19 -11.81 19.70
C GLY A 211 4.84 -10.84 18.71
N SER A 212 4.16 -9.76 18.30
CA SER A 212 4.74 -8.74 17.43
C SER A 212 5.42 -7.61 18.23
N GLY A 213 6.47 -7.02 17.66
CA GLY A 213 7.11 -5.83 18.24
C GLY A 213 6.32 -4.54 17.99
N ASN A 214 5.57 -4.49 16.88
CA ASN A 214 4.85 -3.29 16.48
C ASN A 214 3.48 -3.19 17.17
N LYS A 215 2.58 -4.15 16.91
CA LYS A 215 1.22 -4.14 17.46
C LYS A 215 1.17 -4.56 18.91
N VAL A 216 2.01 -5.53 19.30
CA VAL A 216 2.16 -6.09 20.66
C VAL A 216 0.94 -6.82 21.18
N PHE A 217 -0.25 -6.25 21.06
CA PHE A 217 -1.46 -6.73 21.67
C PHE A 217 -2.30 -7.59 20.72
N THR A 218 -2.98 -8.59 21.27
CA THR A 218 -4.07 -9.25 20.53
C THR A 218 -5.14 -8.20 20.16
N THR A 219 -5.85 -8.41 19.04
CA THR A 219 -6.92 -7.46 18.62
C THR A 219 -7.98 -7.29 19.71
N ALA A 220 -8.35 -8.39 20.37
CA ALA A 220 -9.32 -8.40 21.45
C ALA A 220 -8.89 -7.49 22.61
N PHE A 221 -7.65 -7.61 23.06
CA PHE A 221 -7.14 -6.82 24.16
C PHE A 221 -6.92 -5.36 23.78
N LEU A 222 -6.40 -5.10 22.57
CA LEU A 222 -6.26 -3.75 22.05
C LEU A 222 -7.59 -2.98 22.08
N ASN A 223 -8.70 -3.63 21.68
CA ASN A 223 -10.02 -3.01 21.73
C ASN A 223 -10.46 -2.65 23.16
N VAL A 224 -10.12 -3.47 24.15
CA VAL A 224 -10.38 -3.16 25.57
C VAL A 224 -9.59 -1.92 25.98
N LEU A 225 -8.28 -1.87 25.66
CA LEU A 225 -7.42 -0.73 26.01
C LEU A 225 -7.91 0.58 25.36
N LEU A 226 -8.33 0.54 24.10
CA LEU A 226 -8.88 1.69 23.40
C LEU A 226 -10.21 2.17 24.01
N ALA A 227 -11.10 1.23 24.35
CA ALA A 227 -12.36 1.54 25.01
C ALA A 227 -12.12 2.18 26.39
N TRP A 228 -11.21 1.61 27.18
CA TRP A 228 -10.84 2.12 28.49
C TRP A 228 -10.20 3.50 28.42
N ASN A 229 -9.25 3.72 27.50
CA ASN A 229 -8.65 5.03 27.28
C ASN A 229 -9.68 6.12 26.88
N THR A 230 -10.75 5.73 26.18
CA THR A 230 -11.82 6.65 25.76
C THR A 230 -12.80 6.94 26.90
N GLN A 231 -13.14 5.92 27.70
CA GLN A 231 -14.08 6.04 28.82
C GLN A 231 -13.47 6.80 30.01
N ASP A 232 -12.15 6.73 30.16
CA ASP A 232 -11.39 7.37 31.22
C ASP A 232 -10.24 8.21 30.60
N PRO A 233 -10.53 9.46 30.20
CA PRO A 233 -9.54 10.37 29.60
C PRO A 233 -8.40 10.72 30.56
N VAL A 234 -7.32 11.28 30.03
CA VAL A 234 -6.17 11.70 30.85
C VAL A 234 -6.59 12.65 31.97
N SER A 235 -6.27 12.29 33.21
CA SER A 235 -6.64 13.05 34.41
C SER A 235 -5.53 13.99 34.88
N ALA A 236 -5.88 14.96 35.73
CA ALA A 236 -4.89 15.84 36.37
C ALA A 236 -3.89 15.04 37.25
N ARG A 237 -4.36 13.94 37.84
CA ARG A 237 -3.53 12.97 38.58
C ARG A 237 -2.44 12.40 37.70
N GLU A 238 -2.79 11.88 36.54
CA GLU A 238 -1.82 11.29 35.61
C GLU A 238 -0.78 12.29 35.11
N ILE A 239 -1.20 13.52 34.82
CA ILE A 239 -0.28 14.59 34.43
C ILE A 239 0.73 14.86 35.55
N ALA A 240 0.27 14.98 36.80
CA ALA A 240 1.14 15.17 37.96
C ALA A 240 2.08 13.98 38.20
N ARG A 241 1.55 12.76 38.08
CA ARG A 241 2.31 11.52 38.17
C ARG A 241 3.41 11.44 37.10
N ASN A 242 3.07 11.73 35.84
CA ASN A 242 4.02 11.74 34.72
C ASN A 242 5.15 12.76 34.93
N ASN A 243 4.81 13.94 35.47
CA ASN A 243 5.78 14.97 35.85
C ASN A 243 6.72 14.54 36.98
N ALA A 244 6.18 13.96 38.05
CA ALA A 244 6.97 13.47 39.18
C ALA A 244 7.90 12.32 38.77
N ILE A 245 7.41 11.40 37.94
CA ILE A 245 8.24 10.31 37.39
C ILE A 245 9.31 10.89 36.48
N TYR A 246 9.00 11.87 35.62
CA TYR A 246 10.00 12.52 34.77
C TYR A 246 11.16 13.12 35.57
N ALA A 247 10.87 13.79 36.68
CA ALA A 247 11.90 14.36 37.56
C ALA A 247 12.87 13.32 38.15
N ARG A 248 12.47 12.03 38.15
CA ARG A 248 13.24 10.93 38.73
C ARG A 248 13.85 9.97 37.70
N GLN A 249 13.10 9.64 36.65
CA GLN A 249 13.48 8.68 35.60
C GLN A 249 13.93 9.35 34.31
N ASN A 250 13.74 10.67 34.16
CA ASN A 250 14.12 11.43 32.98
C ASN A 250 13.48 10.92 31.66
N ASN A 251 12.38 10.18 31.75
CA ASN A 251 11.53 9.84 30.62
C ASN A 251 10.05 10.05 30.97
N ARG A 252 9.21 10.17 29.94
CA ARG A 252 7.79 10.53 30.07
C ARG A 252 6.90 9.49 29.41
N ASN A 253 5.68 9.32 29.88
CA ASN A 253 4.66 8.56 29.19
C ASN A 253 4.02 9.45 28.09
N PRO A 254 4.28 9.18 26.80
CA PRO A 254 3.78 10.03 25.72
C PRO A 254 2.26 9.99 25.58
N TYR A 255 1.59 8.95 26.08
CA TYR A 255 0.14 8.82 25.98
C TYR A 255 -0.60 9.63 27.05
N ILE A 256 0.11 10.13 28.07
CA ILE A 256 -0.40 11.11 29.04
C ILE A 256 -0.16 12.53 28.51
N ASP A 257 1.04 12.80 28.00
CA ASP A 257 1.39 14.12 27.48
C ASP A 257 0.66 14.47 26.16
N HIS A 258 0.39 13.46 25.33
CA HIS A 258 -0.27 13.54 24.03
C HIS A 258 -1.29 12.40 23.89
N PRO A 259 -2.48 12.49 24.53
CA PRO A 259 -3.49 11.42 24.47
C PRO A 259 -3.97 11.10 23.05
N GLU A 260 -3.87 12.04 22.11
CA GLU A 260 -4.15 11.84 20.69
C GLU A 260 -3.26 10.77 20.05
N TYR A 261 -2.04 10.54 20.57
CA TYR A 261 -1.15 9.50 20.08
C TYR A 261 -1.71 8.10 20.27
N VAL A 262 -2.63 7.90 21.23
CA VAL A 262 -3.30 6.59 21.38
C VAL A 262 -4.03 6.24 20.09
N ASN A 263 -4.84 7.16 19.56
CA ASN A 263 -5.60 6.92 18.34
C ASN A 263 -4.71 6.93 17.09
N GLN A 264 -3.70 7.81 17.03
CA GLN A 264 -2.78 7.88 15.88
C GLN A 264 -1.92 6.62 15.70
N ILE A 265 -1.65 5.88 16.79
CA ILE A 265 -0.80 4.68 16.79
C ILE A 265 -1.63 3.40 16.83
N TRP A 266 -2.50 3.31 17.83
CA TRP A 266 -3.15 2.06 18.24
C TRP A 266 -4.60 1.97 17.81
N GLY A 267 -5.23 3.13 17.59
CA GLY A 267 -6.62 3.24 17.20
C GLY A 267 -6.88 2.83 15.77
N GLY A 268 -6.16 1.84 15.21
CA GLY A 268 -6.32 1.32 13.86
C GLY A 268 -7.79 1.30 13.47
N THR A 269 -8.16 2.36 12.75
CA THR A 269 -9.48 3.00 12.66
C THR A 269 -10.35 3.12 13.92
N PRO A 270 -10.83 4.34 14.22
CA PRO A 270 -11.76 4.58 15.32
C PRO A 270 -13.03 3.76 15.13
N SER A 271 -13.47 3.03 16.15
CA SER A 271 -14.84 2.51 16.24
C SER A 271 -15.89 3.62 16.44
N GLY A 272 -15.61 4.82 15.97
CA GLY A 272 -16.50 5.98 15.91
C GLY A 272 -16.38 6.73 14.58
N ASP A 273 -15.51 6.29 13.67
CA ASP A 273 -15.54 6.79 12.31
C ASP A 273 -16.77 6.20 11.63
N THR A 274 -17.72 7.07 11.29
CA THR A 274 -18.96 6.73 10.60
C THR A 274 -18.99 7.30 9.19
N GLN A 275 -17.95 8.06 8.82
CA GLN A 275 -17.86 8.66 7.52
C GLN A 275 -17.22 7.65 6.57
N ALA A 276 -17.93 7.34 5.49
CA ALA A 276 -17.38 6.48 4.45
C ALA A 276 -16.35 7.24 3.61
N PRO A 277 -15.31 6.54 3.11
CA PRO A 277 -14.40 7.11 2.15
C PRO A 277 -15.12 7.69 0.93
N THR A 278 -14.52 8.70 0.29
CA THR A 278 -15.03 9.21 -0.98
C THR A 278 -15.06 8.10 -2.02
N THR A 279 -15.96 8.19 -3.00
CA THR A 279 -16.03 7.21 -4.10
C THR A 279 -14.72 7.20 -4.91
N PRO A 280 -14.11 6.02 -5.17
CA PRO A 280 -13.00 5.93 -6.11
C PRO A 280 -13.44 6.40 -7.50
N THR A 281 -12.60 7.14 -8.20
CA THR A 281 -12.93 7.71 -9.52
C THR A 281 -11.99 7.22 -10.61
N SER A 282 -12.34 7.47 -11.87
CA SER A 282 -11.49 7.16 -13.03
C SER A 282 -11.05 5.69 -13.12
N LEU A 283 -11.91 4.74 -12.72
CA LEU A 283 -11.61 3.32 -12.86
C LEU A 283 -11.47 2.97 -14.35
N ALA A 284 -10.35 2.36 -14.70
CA ALA A 284 -10.05 1.88 -16.04
C ALA A 284 -9.29 0.54 -16.03
N SER A 285 -9.43 -0.24 -17.09
CA SER A 285 -8.57 -1.41 -17.32
C SER A 285 -7.26 -0.98 -17.95
N THR A 286 -6.14 -1.40 -17.36
CA THR A 286 -4.79 -1.11 -17.85
C THR A 286 -4.22 -2.26 -18.68
N SER A 287 -4.64 -3.50 -18.41
CA SER A 287 -4.30 -4.67 -19.23
C SER A 287 -5.30 -5.81 -19.04
N LYS A 288 -5.33 -6.76 -19.98
CA LYS A 288 -6.15 -7.97 -19.88
C LYS A 288 -5.52 -9.15 -20.63
N THR A 289 -5.74 -10.36 -20.12
CA THR A 289 -5.37 -11.64 -20.72
C THR A 289 -6.64 -12.47 -20.98
N ALA A 290 -6.48 -13.76 -21.31
CA ALA A 290 -7.60 -14.69 -21.40
C ALA A 290 -8.23 -15.01 -20.03
N THR A 291 -7.46 -14.92 -18.94
CA THR A 291 -7.90 -15.35 -17.61
C THR A 291 -7.64 -14.32 -16.50
N SER A 292 -7.21 -13.11 -16.87
CA SER A 292 -7.01 -12.01 -15.93
C SER A 292 -7.30 -10.64 -16.53
N ILE A 293 -7.63 -9.68 -15.67
CA ILE A 293 -7.82 -8.27 -16.00
C ILE A 293 -7.11 -7.43 -14.93
N THR A 294 -6.27 -6.50 -15.35
CA THR A 294 -5.66 -5.48 -14.47
C THR A 294 -6.41 -4.16 -14.60
N VAL A 295 -6.69 -3.53 -13.47
CA VAL A 295 -7.41 -2.26 -13.36
C VAL A 295 -6.65 -1.27 -12.47
N ALA A 296 -6.85 0.01 -12.73
CA ALA A 296 -6.34 1.13 -11.95
C ALA A 296 -7.41 2.20 -11.78
N TRP A 297 -7.33 3.00 -10.71
CA TRP A 297 -8.28 4.08 -10.40
C TRP A 297 -7.59 5.22 -9.66
N THR A 298 -8.29 6.34 -9.50
CA THR A 298 -7.88 7.43 -8.61
C THR A 298 -8.28 7.10 -7.18
N GLY A 299 -7.32 7.20 -6.26
CA GLY A 299 -7.52 6.90 -4.85
C GLY A 299 -8.58 7.79 -4.19
N SER A 300 -9.30 7.19 -3.25
CA SER A 300 -10.24 7.86 -2.38
C SER A 300 -9.53 8.60 -1.24
N THR A 301 -10.22 9.59 -0.68
CA THR A 301 -9.84 10.26 0.57
C THR A 301 -10.86 9.94 1.64
N ASP A 302 -10.43 10.07 2.89
CA ASP A 302 -11.26 9.82 4.06
C ASP A 302 -10.76 10.72 5.21
N ASN A 303 -11.60 11.01 6.19
CA ASN A 303 -11.25 11.83 7.37
C ASN A 303 -10.21 11.16 8.26
N VAL A 304 -10.15 9.82 8.29
CA VAL A 304 -9.13 9.06 9.03
C VAL A 304 -8.15 8.42 8.06
N GLY A 305 -8.65 7.78 7.01
CA GLY A 305 -7.81 7.22 5.97
C GLY A 305 -8.39 5.96 5.32
N VAL A 306 -8.09 5.80 4.04
CA VAL A 306 -8.48 4.63 3.26
C VAL A 306 -7.47 3.51 3.48
N THR A 307 -7.95 2.34 3.89
CA THR A 307 -7.09 1.20 4.22
C THR A 307 -7.13 0.11 3.15
N GLY A 308 -8.11 0.15 2.26
CA GLY A 308 -8.09 -0.67 1.06
C GLY A 308 -9.22 -0.40 0.08
N TYR A 309 -9.23 -1.20 -0.97
CA TYR A 309 -10.20 -1.16 -2.05
C TYR A 309 -10.68 -2.57 -2.36
N ASP A 310 -11.99 -2.75 -2.32
CA ASP A 310 -12.66 -3.99 -2.70
C ASP A 310 -13.02 -3.93 -4.18
N VAL A 311 -12.50 -4.89 -4.94
CA VAL A 311 -12.64 -4.96 -6.40
C VAL A 311 -13.63 -6.06 -6.76
N TYR A 312 -14.72 -5.69 -7.43
CA TYR A 312 -15.82 -6.58 -7.77
C TYR A 312 -15.81 -6.89 -9.27
N ALA A 313 -16.16 -8.12 -9.64
CA ALA A 313 -16.48 -8.50 -11.01
C ALA A 313 -17.82 -9.24 -11.03
N ASN A 314 -18.77 -8.76 -11.84
CA ASN A 314 -20.15 -9.26 -11.90
C ASN A 314 -20.81 -9.31 -10.50
N SER A 315 -20.60 -8.24 -9.72
CA SER A 315 -21.07 -8.10 -8.33
C SER A 315 -20.50 -9.09 -7.31
N VAL A 316 -19.49 -9.89 -7.69
CA VAL A 316 -18.77 -10.78 -6.79
C VAL A 316 -17.45 -10.13 -6.40
N LEU A 317 -17.16 -10.07 -5.09
CA LEU A 317 -15.85 -9.60 -4.59
C LEU A 317 -14.75 -10.54 -5.09
N LYS A 318 -13.78 -9.99 -5.80
CA LYS A 318 -12.66 -10.75 -6.36
C LYS A 318 -11.38 -10.64 -5.53
N THR A 319 -11.07 -9.43 -5.08
CA THR A 319 -9.88 -9.17 -4.27
C THR A 319 -10.02 -7.87 -3.48
N THR A 320 -9.19 -7.73 -2.46
CA THR A 320 -8.96 -6.49 -1.72
C THR A 320 -7.49 -6.10 -1.87
N VAL A 321 -7.21 -4.84 -2.17
CA VAL A 321 -5.84 -4.29 -2.26
C VAL A 321 -5.71 -3.00 -1.45
N SER A 322 -4.51 -2.66 -0.99
CA SER A 322 -4.23 -1.37 -0.32
C SER A 322 -3.81 -0.26 -1.29
N GLY A 323 -3.31 -0.61 -2.47
CA GLY A 323 -2.96 0.33 -3.54
C GLY A 323 -4.13 0.68 -4.45
N VAL A 324 -3.88 1.53 -5.44
CA VAL A 324 -4.89 2.00 -6.42
C VAL A 324 -4.90 1.19 -7.73
N THR A 325 -4.40 -0.05 -7.67
CA THR A 325 -4.31 -0.99 -8.79
C THR A 325 -4.60 -2.40 -8.32
N ALA A 326 -5.28 -3.21 -9.15
CA ALA A 326 -5.52 -4.63 -8.85
C ALA A 326 -5.53 -5.50 -10.11
N THR A 327 -5.11 -6.76 -9.96
CA THR A 327 -5.25 -7.80 -11.00
C THR A 327 -6.27 -8.84 -10.55
N ILE A 328 -7.35 -8.96 -11.31
CA ILE A 328 -8.38 -9.99 -11.13
C ILE A 328 -7.92 -11.21 -11.94
N THR A 329 -7.77 -12.38 -11.31
CA THR A 329 -7.36 -13.64 -11.96
C THR A 329 -8.47 -14.69 -11.91
N GLY A 330 -8.25 -15.84 -12.56
CA GLY A 330 -9.22 -16.95 -12.59
C GLY A 330 -10.49 -16.61 -13.37
N LEU A 331 -10.38 -15.74 -14.38
CA LEU A 331 -11.48 -15.38 -15.26
C LEU A 331 -11.60 -16.37 -16.41
N THR A 332 -12.80 -16.48 -16.95
CA THR A 332 -13.11 -17.23 -18.17
C THR A 332 -12.77 -16.36 -19.38
N ALA A 333 -12.22 -16.97 -20.41
CA ALA A 333 -11.88 -16.27 -21.63
C ALA A 333 -13.09 -15.89 -22.48
N SER A 334 -12.92 -14.94 -23.40
CA SER A 334 -14.00 -14.37 -24.23
C SER A 334 -15.23 -13.95 -23.43
N THR A 335 -15.06 -13.60 -22.15
CA THR A 335 -16.17 -13.34 -21.23
C THR A 335 -16.13 -11.88 -20.81
N SER A 336 -17.26 -11.20 -20.95
CA SER A 336 -17.42 -9.82 -20.48
C SER A 336 -17.62 -9.79 -18.97
N TYR A 337 -16.82 -8.98 -18.28
CA TYR A 337 -16.91 -8.73 -16.85
C TYR A 337 -17.28 -7.28 -16.58
N SER A 338 -18.30 -7.08 -15.75
CA SER A 338 -18.66 -5.78 -15.19
C SER A 338 -17.85 -5.54 -13.92
N ILE A 339 -16.93 -4.58 -13.94
CA ILE A 339 -15.96 -4.33 -12.86
C ILE A 339 -16.22 -2.95 -12.25
N TYR A 340 -16.25 -2.90 -10.92
CA TYR A 340 -16.27 -1.67 -10.13
C TYR A 340 -15.47 -1.85 -8.84
N VAL A 341 -15.10 -0.73 -8.23
CA VAL A 341 -14.28 -0.68 -7.01
C VAL A 341 -14.99 0.12 -5.93
N LYS A 342 -14.85 -0.30 -4.67
CA LYS A 342 -15.26 0.45 -3.48
C LYS A 342 -14.06 0.66 -2.58
N ALA A 343 -13.90 1.85 -2.02
CA ALA A 343 -12.92 2.11 -0.97
C ALA A 343 -13.49 1.68 0.38
N LYS A 344 -12.60 1.24 1.27
CA LYS A 344 -12.89 1.00 2.67
C LYS A 344 -11.85 1.66 3.55
N ASP A 345 -12.33 2.21 4.66
CA ASP A 345 -11.47 2.51 5.79
C ASP A 345 -11.32 1.24 6.65
N ALA A 346 -10.52 1.30 7.71
CA ALA A 346 -10.45 0.18 8.64
C ALA A 346 -11.63 0.13 9.66
N ALA A 347 -12.48 1.17 9.75
CA ALA A 347 -13.65 1.21 10.62
C ALA A 347 -14.78 0.35 10.03
N GLY A 348 -14.63 -0.04 8.77
CA GLY A 348 -15.55 -0.86 8.01
C GLY A 348 -16.52 -0.03 7.17
N ASN A 349 -16.40 1.31 7.17
CA ASN A 349 -17.23 2.11 6.27
C ASN A 349 -16.75 1.89 4.84
N THR A 350 -17.72 1.79 3.94
CA THR A 350 -17.48 1.50 2.52
C THR A 350 -18.04 2.63 1.68
N SER A 351 -17.26 3.12 0.73
CA SER A 351 -17.71 4.13 -0.23
C SER A 351 -18.86 3.64 -1.12
N ALA A 352 -19.49 4.56 -1.85
CA ALA A 352 -20.26 4.17 -3.03
C ALA A 352 -19.35 3.49 -4.07
N SER A 353 -19.95 2.75 -5.01
CA SER A 353 -19.22 2.16 -6.13
C SER A 353 -18.63 3.24 -7.04
N SER A 354 -17.43 3.00 -7.55
CA SER A 354 -16.84 3.77 -8.67
C SER A 354 -17.74 3.73 -9.92
N ASN A 355 -17.29 4.40 -10.99
CA ASN A 355 -17.79 4.06 -12.32
C ASN A 355 -17.59 2.56 -12.60
N THR A 356 -18.55 1.94 -13.27
CA THR A 356 -18.48 0.55 -13.70
C THR A 356 -17.90 0.46 -15.10
N ILE A 357 -16.92 -0.41 -15.33
CA ILE A 357 -16.37 -0.70 -16.65
C ILE A 357 -16.77 -2.11 -17.09
N ALA A 358 -17.06 -2.28 -18.39
CA ALA A 358 -17.24 -3.59 -18.99
C ALA A 358 -15.95 -3.99 -19.71
N VAL A 359 -15.34 -5.09 -19.30
CA VAL A 359 -14.07 -5.57 -19.85
C VAL A 359 -14.22 -7.03 -20.27
N THR A 360 -14.15 -7.28 -21.58
CA THR A 360 -14.13 -8.64 -22.13
C THR A 360 -12.72 -9.19 -22.11
N THR A 361 -12.49 -10.29 -21.38
CA THR A 361 -11.22 -11.04 -21.44
C THR A 361 -10.88 -11.44 -22.86
N ASN A 362 -9.59 -11.60 -23.15
CA ASN A 362 -9.18 -12.11 -24.46
C ASN A 362 -9.73 -13.54 -24.64
N SER A 363 -9.80 -14.03 -25.87
CA SER A 363 -10.12 -15.44 -26.11
C SER A 363 -9.09 -16.35 -25.47
N SER A 364 -9.50 -17.58 -25.12
CA SER A 364 -8.57 -18.61 -24.67
C SER A 364 -7.67 -18.93 -25.84
N GLY A 365 -6.53 -18.27 -25.92
CA GLY A 365 -5.38 -18.87 -26.56
C GLY A 365 -5.01 -20.07 -25.69
N THR A 366 -5.53 -21.26 -26.02
CA THR A 366 -5.13 -22.55 -25.45
C THR A 366 -3.62 -22.75 -25.58
N GLY A 367 -2.84 -22.28 -24.62
CA GLY A 367 -1.39 -22.41 -24.58
C GLY A 367 -0.71 -21.07 -24.79
N THR A 368 0.23 -20.74 -23.92
CA THR A 368 1.27 -19.75 -24.20
C THR A 368 1.86 -20.14 -25.55
N ALA A 369 1.59 -19.38 -26.61
CA ALA A 369 2.17 -19.70 -27.91
C ALA A 369 3.67 -19.83 -27.72
N THR A 370 4.25 -20.98 -28.08
CA THR A 370 5.70 -21.17 -27.93
C THR A 370 6.47 -20.21 -28.82
N ASP A 371 5.83 -19.75 -29.90
CA ASP A 371 6.39 -18.78 -30.84
C ASP A 371 5.31 -18.12 -31.72
N LEU A 372 5.75 -17.28 -32.67
CA LEU A 372 4.94 -16.67 -33.72
C LEU A 372 4.36 -17.73 -34.67
N LEU A 373 3.16 -17.45 -35.21
CA LEU A 373 2.48 -18.34 -36.16
C LEU A 373 1.84 -17.55 -37.30
N PHE A 374 1.62 -18.19 -38.45
CA PHE A 374 0.79 -17.64 -39.51
C PHE A 374 -0.68 -17.61 -39.09
N SER A 375 -1.29 -16.44 -39.15
CA SER A 375 -2.71 -16.26 -38.83
C SER A 375 -3.60 -16.06 -40.04
N GLU A 376 -3.07 -15.62 -41.18
CA GLU A 376 -3.84 -15.46 -42.41
C GLU A 376 -2.97 -15.67 -43.65
N TYR A 377 -3.56 -16.29 -44.66
CA TYR A 377 -3.00 -16.52 -45.98
C TYR A 377 -4.04 -16.10 -47.01
N ILE A 378 -3.66 -15.27 -47.97
CA ILE A 378 -4.55 -14.85 -49.06
C ILE A 378 -3.92 -15.27 -50.38
N GLU A 379 -4.60 -16.16 -51.09
CA GLU A 379 -4.45 -16.38 -52.51
C GLU A 379 -5.72 -15.89 -53.22
N GLY A 380 -5.67 -14.63 -53.63
CA GLY A 380 -6.75 -13.98 -54.37
C GLY A 380 -6.48 -13.92 -55.87
N SER A 381 -7.35 -13.21 -56.58
CA SER A 381 -7.23 -12.98 -58.01
C SER A 381 -5.99 -12.15 -58.33
N SER A 382 -5.36 -12.42 -59.48
CA SER A 382 -4.14 -11.73 -59.92
C SER A 382 -3.06 -11.72 -58.81
N ASN A 383 -2.59 -10.54 -58.42
CA ASN A 383 -1.55 -10.32 -57.41
C ASN A 383 -2.09 -10.11 -56.00
N ASN A 384 -3.37 -10.42 -55.72
CA ASN A 384 -3.89 -10.39 -54.36
C ASN A 384 -3.29 -11.51 -53.53
N LYS A 385 -2.07 -11.31 -53.04
CA LYS A 385 -1.29 -12.27 -52.25
C LYS A 385 -0.84 -11.60 -50.97
N ALA A 386 -1.17 -12.20 -49.83
CA ALA A 386 -0.80 -11.68 -48.52
C ALA A 386 -0.59 -12.78 -47.49
N LEU A 387 0.26 -12.47 -46.50
CA LEU A 387 0.51 -13.28 -45.31
C LEU A 387 0.37 -12.42 -44.05
N GLU A 388 -0.20 -12.98 -43.00
CA GLU A 388 -0.25 -12.39 -41.67
C GLU A 388 0.42 -13.31 -40.66
N ILE A 389 1.30 -12.75 -39.83
CA ILE A 389 1.91 -13.42 -38.68
C ILE A 389 1.35 -12.82 -37.40
N ALA A 390 0.98 -13.66 -36.43
CA ALA A 390 0.48 -13.25 -35.14
C ALA A 390 1.49 -13.51 -34.02
N ASN A 391 1.61 -12.55 -33.10
CA ASN A 391 2.27 -12.78 -31.82
C ASN A 391 1.25 -13.08 -30.72
N ASN A 392 1.12 -14.35 -30.37
CA ASN A 392 0.27 -14.80 -29.26
C ASN A 392 1.09 -15.32 -28.07
N THR A 393 2.39 -14.99 -27.99
CA THR A 393 3.33 -15.54 -27.00
C THR A 393 3.14 -14.96 -25.60
N GLY A 394 2.41 -13.85 -25.47
CA GLY A 394 2.25 -13.12 -24.21
C GLY A 394 3.36 -12.12 -23.91
N SER A 395 4.33 -11.94 -24.81
CA SER A 395 5.41 -10.95 -24.70
C SER A 395 5.79 -10.38 -26.07
N SER A 396 6.47 -9.23 -26.11
CA SER A 396 7.00 -8.68 -27.37
C SER A 396 8.10 -9.57 -27.93
N VAL A 397 8.12 -9.76 -29.25
CA VAL A 397 9.07 -10.63 -29.95
C VAL A 397 9.85 -9.83 -30.99
N SER A 398 11.18 -9.90 -30.95
CA SER A 398 12.02 -9.36 -32.02
C SER A 398 11.93 -10.24 -33.27
N LEU A 399 11.69 -9.62 -34.42
CA LEU A 399 11.53 -10.30 -35.70
C LEU A 399 12.87 -10.56 -36.42
N SER A 400 13.99 -10.05 -35.91
CA SER A 400 15.30 -10.17 -36.58
C SER A 400 15.79 -11.61 -36.76
N ALA A 401 15.29 -12.53 -35.93
CA ALA A 401 15.59 -13.95 -36.02
C ALA A 401 14.70 -14.71 -37.03
N TYR A 402 13.69 -14.04 -37.62
CA TYR A 402 12.63 -14.70 -38.38
C TYR A 402 12.77 -14.49 -39.88
N THR A 403 12.50 -15.55 -40.64
CA THR A 403 12.45 -15.51 -42.11
C THR A 403 11.25 -16.31 -42.62
N ILE A 404 10.59 -15.83 -43.67
CA ILE A 404 9.62 -16.63 -44.45
C ILE A 404 10.36 -17.27 -45.61
N LYS A 405 10.08 -18.54 -45.89
CA LYS A 405 10.61 -19.24 -47.07
C LYS A 405 9.49 -19.94 -47.82
N LYS A 406 9.65 -20.08 -49.13
CA LYS A 406 8.71 -20.77 -50.01
C LYS A 406 9.35 -22.02 -50.61
N GLN A 407 8.56 -23.08 -50.76
CA GLN A 407 8.91 -24.24 -51.55
C GLN A 407 8.09 -24.20 -52.85
N THR A 408 8.78 -24.03 -53.99
CA THR A 408 8.11 -23.81 -55.27
C THR A 408 7.54 -25.11 -55.83
N ASN A 409 6.27 -25.10 -56.24
CA ASN A 409 5.49 -26.25 -56.69
C ASN A 409 5.51 -27.42 -55.69
N GLY A 410 5.48 -27.09 -54.39
CA GLY A 410 5.40 -28.06 -53.30
C GLY A 410 6.57 -29.04 -53.19
N ALA A 411 7.71 -28.79 -53.84
CA ALA A 411 8.89 -29.66 -53.82
C ALA A 411 10.21 -28.89 -53.92
N GLY A 412 11.32 -29.55 -53.59
CA GLY A 412 12.68 -28.99 -53.72
C GLY A 412 13.15 -28.19 -52.51
N SER A 413 14.22 -27.40 -52.67
CA SER A 413 14.79 -26.59 -51.58
C SER A 413 13.88 -25.40 -51.25
N TRP A 414 13.89 -25.00 -49.98
CA TRP A 414 13.34 -23.71 -49.56
C TRP A 414 14.06 -22.56 -50.29
N SER A 415 13.34 -21.48 -50.59
CA SER A 415 13.91 -20.23 -51.09
C SER A 415 14.96 -19.64 -50.15
N THR A 416 15.71 -18.65 -50.62
CA THR A 416 16.70 -17.92 -49.80
C THR A 416 16.06 -17.26 -48.58
N GLY A 417 14.79 -16.87 -48.70
CA GLY A 417 13.95 -16.38 -47.63
C GLY A 417 13.82 -14.87 -47.59
N LEU A 418 12.66 -14.41 -47.13
CA LEU A 418 12.35 -13.03 -46.80
C LEU A 418 12.62 -12.79 -45.32
N ALA A 419 13.63 -12.00 -45.00
CA ALA A 419 13.95 -11.62 -43.62
C ALA A 419 12.92 -10.65 -43.05
N LEU A 420 12.57 -10.84 -41.78
CA LEU A 420 11.69 -9.95 -41.03
C LEU A 420 12.52 -9.05 -40.11
N SER A 421 11.95 -7.92 -39.71
CA SER A 421 12.62 -6.95 -38.83
C SER A 421 11.61 -6.18 -37.99
N GLY A 422 12.11 -5.52 -36.93
CA GLY A 422 11.30 -4.81 -35.96
C GLY A 422 10.85 -5.67 -34.78
N THR A 423 9.98 -5.11 -33.95
CA THR A 423 9.44 -5.76 -32.74
C THR A 423 7.95 -5.93 -32.89
N LEU A 424 7.47 -7.16 -32.72
CA LEU A 424 6.05 -7.48 -32.75
C LEU A 424 5.53 -7.59 -31.32
N THR A 425 4.71 -6.64 -30.88
CA THR A 425 4.10 -6.63 -29.54
C THR A 425 3.11 -7.78 -29.35
N THR A 426 2.89 -8.19 -28.10
CA THR A 426 1.92 -9.25 -27.79
C THR A 426 0.50 -8.89 -28.28
N GLY A 427 -0.16 -9.86 -28.92
CA GLY A 427 -1.49 -9.72 -29.52
C GLY A 427 -1.51 -9.00 -30.87
N SER A 428 -0.35 -8.57 -31.38
CA SER A 428 -0.25 -7.82 -32.63
C SER A 428 0.02 -8.69 -33.86
N LYS A 429 -0.21 -8.10 -35.04
CA LYS A 429 -0.05 -8.71 -36.36
C LYS A 429 1.07 -8.07 -37.18
N PHE A 430 1.76 -8.89 -37.97
CA PHE A 430 2.74 -8.47 -38.96
C PHE A 430 2.25 -8.88 -40.36
N VAL A 431 1.99 -7.90 -41.23
CA VAL A 431 1.35 -8.10 -42.52
C VAL A 431 2.33 -7.90 -43.65
N ILE A 432 2.35 -8.86 -44.57
CA ILE A 432 3.21 -8.86 -45.74
C ILE A 432 2.34 -9.05 -46.98
N VAL A 433 2.52 -8.19 -47.97
CA VAL A 433 1.73 -8.23 -49.20
C VAL A 433 2.61 -8.23 -50.44
N ASN A 434 2.07 -8.80 -51.52
CA ASN A 434 2.65 -8.59 -52.84
C ASN A 434 2.58 -7.09 -53.20
N SER A 435 3.67 -6.55 -53.75
CA SER A 435 3.78 -5.14 -54.13
C SER A 435 2.75 -4.67 -55.17
N SER A 436 2.14 -5.60 -55.89
CA SER A 436 1.09 -5.35 -56.89
C SER A 436 -0.31 -5.78 -56.42
N ILE A 437 -0.51 -6.01 -55.11
CA ILE A 437 -1.83 -6.27 -54.53
C ILE A 437 -2.80 -5.13 -54.87
N SER A 438 -4.07 -5.45 -55.16
CA SER A 438 -5.08 -4.43 -55.36
C SER A 438 -5.29 -3.65 -54.06
N SER A 439 -5.37 -2.32 -54.16
CA SER A 439 -5.72 -1.44 -53.03
C SER A 439 -7.11 -1.73 -52.47
N SER A 440 -8.00 -2.34 -53.26
CA SER A 440 -9.31 -2.83 -52.78
C SER A 440 -9.20 -4.06 -51.88
N CYS A 441 -8.10 -4.81 -51.95
CA CYS A 441 -7.81 -5.94 -51.08
C CYS A 441 -7.02 -5.47 -49.86
N PHE A 442 -5.85 -4.84 -50.06
CA PHE A 442 -5.08 -4.23 -48.97
C PHE A 442 -4.15 -3.13 -49.47
N SER A 443 -3.98 -2.05 -48.69
CA SER A 443 -3.05 -0.97 -49.05
C SER A 443 -1.61 -1.36 -48.78
N THR A 444 -0.72 -1.21 -49.77
CA THR A 444 0.71 -1.47 -49.60
C THR A 444 1.37 -0.55 -48.58
N SER A 445 0.87 0.68 -48.42
CA SER A 445 1.35 1.63 -47.41
C SER A 445 1.01 1.22 -45.98
N SER A 446 0.02 0.35 -45.81
CA SER A 446 -0.41 -0.16 -44.50
C SER A 446 0.22 -1.50 -44.17
N ALA A 447 1.01 -2.10 -45.07
CA ALA A 447 1.68 -3.36 -44.82
C ALA A 447 3.01 -3.11 -44.10
N ASN A 448 3.45 -4.05 -43.26
CA ASN A 448 4.80 -4.00 -42.69
C ASN A 448 5.86 -4.24 -43.77
N ILE A 449 5.55 -5.10 -44.75
CA ILE A 449 6.38 -5.33 -45.93
C ILE A 449 5.49 -5.37 -47.17
N SER A 450 5.87 -4.62 -48.19
CA SER A 450 5.35 -4.73 -49.55
C SER A 450 6.49 -5.16 -50.47
N THR A 451 6.35 -6.31 -51.14
CA THR A 451 7.47 -6.91 -51.88
C THR A 451 7.04 -7.67 -53.14
N SER A 452 7.93 -7.76 -54.12
CA SER A 452 7.81 -8.65 -55.28
C SER A 452 8.64 -9.94 -55.11
N GLY A 453 9.07 -10.24 -53.87
CA GLY A 453 9.84 -11.42 -53.54
C GLY A 453 9.08 -12.73 -53.81
N THR A 454 9.83 -13.80 -54.04
CA THR A 454 9.26 -15.11 -54.42
C THR A 454 8.26 -15.65 -53.40
N GLU A 455 8.46 -15.31 -52.12
CA GLU A 455 7.63 -15.67 -50.98
C GLU A 455 6.22 -15.08 -51.05
N LEU A 456 5.97 -14.06 -51.89
CA LEU A 456 4.65 -13.45 -52.12
C LEU A 456 4.17 -13.68 -53.56
N MET A 457 4.81 -14.60 -54.28
CA MET A 457 4.39 -15.13 -55.58
C MET A 457 3.94 -16.58 -55.47
N PHE A 458 3.40 -16.97 -54.31
CA PHE A 458 2.89 -18.32 -54.09
C PHE A 458 1.59 -18.56 -54.86
N ASN A 459 1.33 -19.84 -55.14
CA ASN A 459 0.05 -20.35 -55.61
C ASN A 459 -0.33 -21.64 -54.86
N GLY A 460 -1.50 -22.20 -55.16
CA GLY A 460 -2.17 -23.19 -54.31
C GLY A 460 -1.41 -24.47 -53.95
N ASN A 461 -0.24 -24.78 -54.52
CA ASN A 461 0.62 -25.89 -54.11
C ASN A 461 1.99 -25.47 -53.54
N ASP A 462 2.27 -24.17 -53.45
CA ASP A 462 3.50 -23.63 -52.86
C ASP A 462 3.44 -23.64 -51.33
N ALA A 463 4.26 -24.47 -50.69
CA ALA A 463 4.35 -24.45 -49.23
C ALA A 463 5.12 -23.22 -48.74
N LEU A 464 4.67 -22.61 -47.64
CA LEU A 464 5.30 -21.47 -46.99
C LEU A 464 5.67 -21.84 -45.57
N GLY A 465 6.93 -21.64 -45.20
CA GLY A 465 7.44 -21.88 -43.85
C GLY A 465 7.85 -20.59 -43.16
N LEU A 466 7.50 -20.47 -41.87
CA LEU A 466 8.04 -19.49 -40.96
C LEU A 466 9.21 -20.13 -40.21
N PHE A 467 10.37 -19.50 -40.27
CA PHE A 467 11.60 -19.99 -39.65
C PHE A 467 12.09 -19.02 -38.58
N LYS A 468 12.69 -19.56 -37.51
CA LYS A 468 13.42 -18.81 -36.49
C LYS A 468 14.84 -19.36 -36.38
N ASN A 469 15.84 -18.50 -36.52
CA ASN A 469 17.26 -18.90 -36.55
C ASN A 469 17.53 -20.06 -37.54
N GLY A 470 16.82 -20.06 -38.68
CA GLY A 470 16.93 -21.09 -39.70
C GLY A 470 16.16 -22.40 -39.43
N ILE A 471 15.45 -22.52 -38.30
CA ILE A 471 14.63 -23.70 -37.95
C ILE A 471 13.16 -23.43 -38.30
N LEU A 472 12.50 -24.35 -39.01
CA LEU A 472 11.07 -24.26 -39.33
C LEU A 472 10.24 -24.36 -38.05
N ILE A 473 9.37 -23.37 -37.81
CA ILE A 473 8.48 -23.35 -36.64
C ILE A 473 7.00 -23.48 -37.03
N ASP A 474 6.57 -22.88 -38.15
CA ASP A 474 5.19 -22.93 -38.63
C ASP A 474 5.13 -23.12 -40.14
N ILE A 475 4.06 -23.74 -40.65
CA ILE A 475 3.91 -24.00 -42.09
C ILE A 475 2.47 -23.82 -42.57
N ILE A 476 2.34 -23.30 -43.80
CA ILE A 476 1.16 -23.34 -44.64
C ILE A 476 1.48 -24.26 -45.83
N GLY A 477 0.65 -25.28 -46.06
CA GLY A 477 0.91 -26.32 -47.05
C GLY A 477 1.82 -27.45 -46.55
N THR A 478 1.96 -28.49 -47.37
CA THR A 478 2.72 -29.69 -47.00
C THR A 478 4.15 -29.59 -47.53
N PHE A 479 5.14 -29.74 -46.65
CA PHE A 479 6.55 -29.84 -47.06
C PHE A 479 6.76 -31.07 -47.95
N ASN A 480 7.34 -30.88 -49.13
CA ASN A 480 7.43 -31.91 -50.18
C ASN A 480 6.06 -32.50 -50.56
N GLY A 481 5.00 -31.70 -50.55
CA GLY A 481 3.63 -32.09 -50.94
C GLY A 481 3.44 -32.37 -52.43
N GLY A 482 4.42 -32.05 -53.27
CA GLY A 482 4.35 -32.23 -54.72
C GLY A 482 3.36 -31.26 -55.38
N THR A 483 2.72 -31.68 -56.47
CA THR A 483 1.86 -30.82 -57.29
C THR A 483 0.43 -30.66 -56.77
N ALA A 484 0.09 -31.28 -55.64
CA ALA A 484 -1.26 -31.24 -55.08
C ALA A 484 -1.58 -29.85 -54.50
N ASN A 485 -2.68 -29.26 -54.95
CA ASN A 485 -3.15 -27.99 -54.42
C ASN A 485 -3.80 -28.17 -53.05
N PHE A 486 -3.40 -27.36 -52.07
CA PHE A 486 -4.01 -27.27 -50.76
C PHE A 486 -4.79 -25.96 -50.56
N ALA A 487 -4.48 -24.91 -51.33
CA ALA A 487 -5.10 -23.58 -51.16
C ALA A 487 -5.14 -22.74 -52.45
N ILE A 488 -5.83 -23.20 -53.51
CA ILE A 488 -6.01 -22.39 -54.74
C ILE A 488 -7.13 -21.36 -54.58
N ASP A 489 -6.87 -20.11 -54.94
CA ASP A 489 -7.85 -19.01 -54.98
C ASP A 489 -8.72 -18.89 -53.71
N VAL A 490 -8.10 -19.04 -52.52
CA VAL A 490 -8.78 -18.97 -51.22
C VAL A 490 -8.08 -18.03 -50.25
N THR A 491 -8.84 -17.56 -49.27
CA THR A 491 -8.28 -16.99 -48.04
C THR A 491 -8.38 -18.01 -46.92
N LEU A 492 -7.26 -18.30 -46.26
CA LEU A 492 -7.23 -19.15 -45.08
C LEU A 492 -6.99 -18.29 -43.84
N ARG A 493 -7.83 -18.44 -42.82
CA ARG A 493 -7.62 -17.85 -41.51
C ARG A 493 -7.36 -18.93 -40.49
N ARG A 494 -6.34 -18.74 -39.67
CA ARG A 494 -5.99 -19.68 -38.62
C ARG A 494 -7.14 -19.71 -37.61
N LYS A 495 -7.64 -20.91 -37.30
CA LYS A 495 -8.69 -21.09 -36.31
C LYS A 495 -8.23 -20.56 -34.96
N SER A 496 -9.15 -19.97 -34.21
CA SER A 496 -8.89 -19.44 -32.87
C SER A 496 -8.43 -20.52 -31.86
N THR A 497 -8.71 -21.79 -32.14
CA THR A 497 -8.23 -22.95 -31.36
C THR A 497 -6.77 -23.30 -31.61
N VAL A 498 -6.12 -22.74 -32.65
CA VAL A 498 -4.70 -22.93 -32.93
C VAL A 498 -3.90 -21.75 -32.42
N THR A 499 -3.04 -22.04 -31.46
CA THR A 499 -2.48 -21.05 -30.54
C THR A 499 -0.98 -21.18 -30.41
N SER A 500 -0.39 -22.19 -31.04
CA SER A 500 1.05 -22.38 -31.17
C SER A 500 1.37 -22.68 -32.64
N PRO A 501 2.59 -22.37 -33.09
CA PRO A 501 3.03 -22.72 -34.43
C PRO A 501 3.09 -24.24 -34.61
N SER A 502 2.94 -24.70 -35.85
CA SER A 502 2.93 -26.12 -36.20
C SER A 502 3.70 -26.35 -37.49
N THR A 503 4.66 -27.27 -37.45
CA THR A 503 5.41 -27.71 -38.63
C THR A 503 4.65 -28.76 -39.47
N THR A 504 3.39 -29.01 -39.16
CA THR A 504 2.52 -29.94 -39.89
C THR A 504 1.23 -29.24 -40.26
N PHE A 505 1.00 -29.10 -41.57
CA PHE A 505 -0.20 -28.47 -42.08
C PHE A 505 -1.40 -29.43 -42.04
N ASN A 506 -2.50 -28.96 -41.47
CA ASN A 506 -3.78 -29.63 -41.53
C ASN A 506 -4.88 -28.60 -41.77
N LEU A 507 -5.41 -28.56 -43.00
CA LEU A 507 -6.41 -27.58 -43.38
C LEU A 507 -7.67 -27.66 -42.49
N SER A 508 -8.21 -28.86 -42.27
CA SER A 508 -9.49 -29.02 -41.59
C SER A 508 -9.42 -28.74 -40.08
N SER A 509 -8.31 -29.06 -39.41
CA SER A 509 -8.17 -28.83 -37.98
C SER A 509 -7.60 -27.45 -37.63
N GLN A 510 -6.87 -26.80 -38.54
CA GLN A 510 -6.14 -25.56 -38.23
C GLN A 510 -6.67 -24.31 -38.92
N TRP A 511 -7.44 -24.42 -40.01
CA TRP A 511 -7.79 -23.27 -40.85
C TRP A 511 -9.28 -23.21 -41.19
N ASP A 512 -9.83 -22.01 -41.17
CA ASP A 512 -11.09 -21.67 -41.80
C ASP A 512 -10.81 -21.18 -43.21
N SER A 513 -11.54 -21.70 -44.19
CA SER A 513 -11.38 -21.35 -45.61
C SER A 513 -12.50 -20.43 -46.07
N TYR A 514 -12.13 -19.37 -46.80
CA TYR A 514 -13.02 -18.37 -47.37
C TYR A 514 -12.76 -18.26 -48.87
N THR A 515 -13.75 -17.69 -49.58
CA THR A 515 -13.67 -17.47 -51.02
C THR A 515 -12.52 -16.55 -51.42
N THR A 516 -12.15 -16.60 -52.70
CA THR A 516 -11.17 -15.71 -53.33
C THR A 516 -11.42 -14.24 -52.97
N ASP A 517 -10.36 -13.46 -52.82
CA ASP A 517 -10.38 -12.01 -52.52
C ASP A 517 -11.11 -11.61 -51.22
N THR A 518 -11.21 -12.53 -50.27
CA THR A 518 -11.72 -12.24 -48.92
C THR A 518 -10.64 -11.56 -48.06
N CYS A 519 -10.33 -10.30 -48.37
CA CYS A 519 -9.24 -9.55 -47.73
C CYS A 519 -9.65 -8.75 -46.49
N ASN A 520 -10.90 -8.86 -46.06
CA ASN A 520 -11.37 -8.21 -44.84
C ASN A 520 -10.63 -8.78 -43.60
N ASN A 521 -10.42 -7.98 -42.55
CA ASN A 521 -9.74 -8.39 -41.29
C ASN A 521 -8.23 -8.61 -41.32
N LEU A 522 -7.57 -8.59 -42.49
CA LEU A 522 -6.11 -8.47 -42.54
C LEU A 522 -5.73 -7.23 -41.71
N ALA A 523 -4.72 -7.32 -40.85
CA ALA A 523 -4.26 -6.23 -39.99
C ALA A 523 -5.19 -5.81 -38.83
N SER A 524 -6.23 -6.58 -38.50
CA SER A 524 -7.22 -6.19 -37.46
C SER A 524 -6.63 -5.85 -36.06
N LYS A 525 -5.34 -6.14 -35.81
CA LYS A 525 -4.53 -5.64 -34.67
C LYS A 525 -3.04 -5.47 -35.03
N MET A 526 -2.66 -4.63 -36.00
CA MET A 526 -1.24 -4.39 -36.30
C MET A 526 -0.45 -3.84 -35.09
N ALA A 527 0.84 -4.20 -35.00
CA ALA A 527 1.77 -3.49 -34.12
C ALA A 527 1.97 -2.07 -34.67
N GLN A 528 1.77 -1.06 -33.83
CA GLN A 528 2.17 0.29 -34.17
C GLN A 528 3.70 0.31 -34.31
N PRO A 529 4.27 0.96 -35.35
CA PRO A 529 5.70 1.16 -35.42
C PRO A 529 6.13 1.89 -34.14
N VAL A 530 6.95 1.22 -33.33
CA VAL A 530 7.57 1.83 -32.16
C VAL A 530 8.78 2.58 -32.68
N GLU A 531 8.67 3.90 -32.84
CA GLU A 531 9.86 4.73 -32.80
C GLU A 531 10.42 4.62 -31.38
N GLU A 532 11.59 4.00 -31.25
CA GLU A 532 12.27 3.87 -29.97
C GLU A 532 12.75 5.25 -29.50
N GLU A 533 11.98 5.93 -28.64
CA GLU A 533 12.53 6.98 -27.78
C GLU A 533 13.27 6.30 -26.62
N GLU A 534 14.59 6.22 -26.75
CA GLU A 534 15.49 5.74 -25.70
C GLU A 534 15.50 6.75 -24.53
N ILE A 535 14.81 6.42 -23.43
CA ILE A 535 14.88 7.21 -22.19
C ILE A 535 16.20 6.85 -21.48
N VAL A 536 17.27 7.56 -21.83
CA VAL A 536 18.50 7.57 -21.03
C VAL A 536 18.39 8.67 -19.97
N GLN A 537 18.50 8.31 -18.68
CA GLN A 537 18.62 9.26 -17.59
C GLN A 537 19.79 10.21 -17.85
N LEU A 538 19.50 11.50 -18.04
CA LEU A 538 20.51 12.55 -18.00
C LEU A 538 20.95 12.78 -16.56
N SER A 539 22.17 12.34 -16.24
CA SER A 539 22.96 12.92 -15.16
C SER A 539 23.54 14.26 -15.65
N ASP A 540 22.72 15.31 -15.60
CA ASP A 540 23.13 16.72 -15.50
C ASP A 540 21.91 17.51 -15.03
N GLU A 541 22.06 18.26 -13.95
CA GLU A 541 20.99 18.71 -13.07
C GLU A 541 20.09 19.78 -13.74
N ILE A 542 19.07 19.36 -14.49
CA ILE A 542 18.01 20.26 -14.99
C ILE A 542 17.16 20.72 -13.81
N VAL A 543 17.13 22.04 -13.56
CA VAL A 543 16.39 22.66 -12.45
C VAL A 543 15.32 23.59 -12.98
N LEU A 544 14.11 23.52 -12.41
CA LEU A 544 13.05 24.49 -12.63
C LEU A 544 12.97 25.45 -11.43
N TYR A 545 13.12 26.75 -11.66
CA TYR A 545 13.08 27.74 -10.58
C TYR A 545 12.48 29.09 -10.99
N PRO A 546 11.75 29.78 -10.09
CA PRO A 546 11.31 29.30 -8.79
C PRO A 546 10.27 28.18 -8.92
N ASN A 547 10.31 27.20 -8.02
CA ASN A 547 9.29 26.17 -7.89
C ASN A 547 8.97 26.02 -6.39
N PRO A 548 7.81 26.49 -5.91
CA PRO A 548 6.65 26.94 -6.68
C PRO A 548 6.84 28.28 -7.42
N SER A 549 6.20 28.42 -8.58
CA SER A 549 6.21 29.58 -9.50
C SER A 549 4.90 30.38 -9.41
N ASP A 550 4.97 31.67 -9.72
CA ASP A 550 3.81 32.57 -9.90
C ASP A 550 3.28 32.57 -11.35
N GLY A 551 3.67 31.58 -12.15
CA GLY A 551 3.42 31.53 -13.58
C GLY A 551 4.65 31.90 -14.42
N ASN A 552 5.70 32.48 -13.84
CA ASN A 552 6.97 32.67 -14.52
C ASN A 552 8.07 31.81 -13.87
N PHE A 553 8.77 31.01 -14.66
CA PHE A 553 9.88 30.18 -14.18
C PHE A 553 10.98 30.03 -15.23
N TYR A 554 12.14 29.56 -14.79
CA TYR A 554 13.32 29.36 -15.61
C TYR A 554 13.68 27.88 -15.68
N VAL A 555 14.18 27.46 -16.84
CA VAL A 555 14.81 26.15 -17.04
C VAL A 555 16.33 26.34 -16.95
N GLY A 556 16.94 25.80 -15.90
CA GLY A 556 18.39 25.81 -15.70
C GLY A 556 19.06 24.60 -16.34
N PHE A 557 20.13 24.84 -17.10
CA PHE A 557 21.02 23.82 -17.67
C PHE A 557 22.46 24.06 -17.20
N SER A 558 23.31 23.03 -17.25
CA SER A 558 24.76 23.14 -17.04
C SER A 558 25.46 23.91 -18.18
N THR A 559 24.88 23.91 -19.39
CA THR A 559 25.36 24.65 -20.57
C THR A 559 24.21 25.38 -21.27
N LEU A 560 24.37 26.68 -21.54
CA LEU A 560 23.31 27.59 -22.00
C LEU A 560 23.18 27.74 -23.53
N ASP A 561 24.07 27.14 -24.32
CA ASP A 561 24.21 27.49 -25.74
C ASP A 561 23.42 26.58 -26.71
N GLU A 562 22.81 25.50 -26.22
CA GLU A 562 22.12 24.52 -27.07
C GLU A 562 20.58 24.62 -26.93
N PRO A 563 19.82 24.59 -28.04
CA PRO A 563 18.38 24.74 -28.03
C PRO A 563 17.69 23.53 -27.38
N TYR A 564 16.55 23.79 -26.74
CA TYR A 564 15.71 22.77 -26.13
C TYR A 564 14.23 22.99 -26.46
N SER A 565 13.46 21.92 -26.38
CA SER A 565 12.01 21.94 -26.45
C SER A 565 11.42 21.69 -25.06
N ILE A 566 10.30 22.31 -24.77
CA ILE A 566 9.56 22.17 -23.52
C ILE A 566 8.08 22.01 -23.83
N GLU A 567 7.46 21.05 -23.16
CA GLU A 567 6.03 20.80 -23.18
C GLU A 567 5.52 20.76 -21.73
N ILE A 568 4.44 21.48 -21.44
CA ILE A 568 3.76 21.39 -20.15
C ILE A 568 2.44 20.67 -20.34
N ILE A 569 2.25 19.65 -19.52
CA ILE A 569 1.11 18.74 -19.58
C ILE A 569 0.37 18.84 -18.24
N SER A 570 -0.94 19.04 -18.30
CA SER A 570 -1.80 18.95 -17.12
C SER A 570 -1.89 17.51 -16.61
N PHE A 571 -2.29 17.30 -15.36
CA PHE A 571 -2.51 15.93 -14.84
C PHE A 571 -3.64 15.16 -15.54
N ALA A 572 -4.45 15.83 -16.35
CA ALA A 572 -5.43 15.18 -17.24
C ALA A 572 -4.80 14.67 -18.56
N GLY A 573 -3.47 14.79 -18.73
CA GLY A 573 -2.76 14.40 -19.94
C GLY A 573 -2.89 15.39 -21.10
N GLN A 574 -3.48 16.57 -20.87
CA GLN A 574 -3.62 17.59 -21.90
C GLN A 574 -2.37 18.46 -21.96
N LYS A 575 -1.78 18.60 -23.15
CA LYS A 575 -0.73 19.60 -23.45
C LYS A 575 -1.33 21.00 -23.29
N VAL A 576 -0.80 21.78 -22.35
CA VAL A 576 -1.27 23.13 -22.03
C VAL A 576 -0.28 24.23 -22.40
N PHE A 577 0.98 23.88 -22.67
CA PHE A 577 2.00 24.79 -23.18
C PHE A 577 3.06 24.02 -23.97
N GLU A 578 3.66 24.67 -24.96
CA GLU A 578 4.75 24.12 -25.76
C GLU A 578 5.65 25.24 -26.27
N LYS A 579 6.96 24.98 -26.32
CA LYS A 579 7.95 25.82 -26.97
C LYS A 579 9.04 24.91 -27.52
N GLU A 580 9.29 24.95 -28.82
CA GLU A 580 10.29 24.11 -29.48
C GLU A 580 11.55 24.91 -29.82
N ASN A 581 12.71 24.24 -29.84
CA ASN A 581 13.99 24.80 -30.27
C ASN A 581 14.35 26.17 -29.65
N SER A 582 14.04 26.35 -28.36
CA SER A 582 14.27 27.57 -27.60
C SER A 582 15.67 27.60 -27.01
N THR A 583 16.34 28.75 -27.08
CA THR A 583 17.54 29.05 -26.27
C THR A 583 17.23 29.96 -25.08
N ASP A 584 16.01 30.51 -25.02
CA ASP A 584 15.55 31.37 -23.95
C ASP A 584 15.11 30.52 -22.74
N PRO A 585 15.77 30.62 -21.58
CA PRO A 585 15.47 29.83 -20.40
C PRO A 585 14.17 30.24 -19.70
N ALA A 586 13.61 31.41 -20.00
CA ALA A 586 12.41 31.92 -19.35
C ALA A 586 11.14 31.32 -19.96
N ILE A 587 10.25 30.86 -19.09
CA ILE A 587 8.94 30.29 -19.42
C ILE A 587 7.86 31.08 -18.69
N SER A 588 6.90 31.62 -19.45
CA SER A 588 5.77 32.38 -18.93
C SER A 588 4.46 31.68 -19.24
N VAL A 589 3.80 31.23 -18.18
CA VAL A 589 2.54 30.48 -18.17
C VAL A 589 1.57 31.02 -17.14
N SER A 590 1.59 32.33 -16.91
CA SER A 590 0.69 33.04 -15.98
C SER A 590 -0.81 32.91 -16.33
N HIS A 591 -1.13 32.36 -17.50
CA HIS A 591 -2.49 32.05 -17.93
C HIS A 591 -2.98 30.68 -17.46
N LEU A 592 -2.09 29.80 -16.98
CA LEU A 592 -2.46 28.50 -16.43
C LEU A 592 -3.09 28.66 -15.04
N ALA A 593 -4.05 27.79 -14.74
CA ALA A 593 -4.68 27.74 -13.43
C ALA A 593 -3.67 27.31 -12.36
N LYS A 594 -3.98 27.65 -11.10
CA LYS A 594 -3.19 27.20 -9.95
C LYS A 594 -3.23 25.68 -9.86
N GLY A 595 -2.07 25.03 -9.74
CA GLY A 595 -1.98 23.58 -9.78
C GLY A 595 -0.58 23.04 -10.02
N ILE A 596 -0.46 21.72 -10.03
CA ILE A 596 0.79 21.02 -10.38
C ILE A 596 0.71 20.65 -11.86
N TYR A 597 1.82 20.76 -12.58
CA TYR A 597 1.94 20.36 -13.98
C TYR A 597 3.21 19.53 -14.20
N LEU A 598 3.16 18.65 -15.20
CA LEU A 598 4.33 17.94 -15.71
C LEU A 598 5.01 18.80 -16.78
N VAL A 599 6.32 18.94 -16.69
CA VAL A 599 7.14 19.66 -17.65
C VAL A 599 8.08 18.65 -18.30
N LYS A 600 7.82 18.33 -19.56
CA LYS A 600 8.68 17.53 -20.42
C LYS A 600 9.67 18.47 -21.10
N ILE A 601 10.96 18.20 -20.98
CA ILE A 601 12.05 18.98 -21.56
C ILE A 601 12.85 18.06 -22.45
N THR A 602 13.02 18.42 -23.71
CA THR A 602 13.78 17.67 -24.70
C THR A 602 14.97 18.50 -25.15
N LYS A 603 16.19 17.98 -24.96
CA LYS A 603 17.44 18.62 -25.39
C LYS A 603 18.35 17.51 -25.96
N ASP A 604 18.95 17.74 -27.12
CA ASP A 604 19.83 16.77 -27.81
C ASP A 604 19.20 15.38 -27.99
N SER A 605 17.92 15.35 -28.42
CA SER A 605 17.11 14.12 -28.56
C SER A 605 16.86 13.35 -27.25
N LYS A 606 17.21 13.91 -26.09
CA LYS A 606 16.98 13.33 -24.77
C LYS A 606 15.84 14.04 -24.07
N THR A 607 14.97 13.26 -23.43
CA THR A 607 13.78 13.78 -22.73
C THR A 607 13.92 13.62 -21.22
N THR A 608 13.62 14.68 -20.47
CA THR A 608 13.48 14.67 -19.00
C THR A 608 12.13 15.22 -18.59
N ILE A 609 11.53 14.68 -17.52
CA ILE A 609 10.26 15.15 -16.97
C ILE A 609 10.48 15.68 -15.55
N LYS A 610 9.93 16.87 -15.25
CA LYS A 610 9.97 17.53 -13.94
C LYS A 610 8.56 18.03 -13.57
N ASN A 611 8.33 18.28 -12.27
CA ASN A 611 7.09 18.89 -11.80
C ASN A 611 7.27 20.40 -11.60
N ILE A 612 6.27 21.20 -11.96
CA ILE A 612 6.17 22.63 -11.62
C ILE A 612 4.87 22.90 -10.88
N ILE A 613 4.92 23.71 -9.82
CA ILE A 613 3.74 24.15 -9.07
C ILE A 613 3.47 25.62 -9.41
N ILE A 614 2.28 25.92 -9.93
CA ILE A 614 1.81 27.30 -10.22
C ILE A 614 0.90 27.77 -9.08
N LYS A 615 1.23 28.90 -8.44
CA LYS A 615 0.60 29.43 -7.22
C LYS A 615 -0.51 30.44 -7.40
#